data_AF-A0A821RNU5-F1
#
_entry.id   AF-A0A821RNU5-F1
#
_cell.length_a   1.000
_cell.length_b   1.000
_cell.length_c   1.000
_cell.angle_alpha   90.00
_cell.angle_beta   90.00
_cell.angle_gamma   90.00
#
_symmetry.space_group_name_H-M   'P 1'
#
loop_
_entity.id
_entity.type
_entity.pdbx_description
1 polymer ?
#
loop_
_entity_poly.entity_id
_entity_poly.type
_entity_poly.pdbx_seq_one_letter_code
_entity_poly.pdbx_strand_id
1 'polypeptide(L)'
;DDQSSLCSVCNKPSARSFCIGCEKYFCRKDFQEHEQNLSSTFAKEIVGSYDELFDLTKKSEKSNYLSLNVFAKVEQWKQTTMNKVEKVAEKVRDELIQLIEDQKITIIKQFEPIAKEIHSLQQENVIETDIDRLGKKLNEI
;
A
#
# COMPACT_ATOMS: atom_id res chain seq x y z
N ASP A 1 73.99 15.57 -18.22
CA ASP A 1 73.51 16.86 -17.69
C ASP A 1 72.53 16.63 -16.56
N ASP A 2 73.05 16.79 -15.34
CA ASP A 2 72.33 16.70 -14.08
C ASP A 2 71.22 17.75 -14.02
N GLN A 3 69.98 17.33 -14.31
CA GLN A 3 68.81 18.13 -13.95
C GLN A 3 68.73 18.17 -12.43
N SER A 4 69.26 19.25 -11.85
CA SER A 4 68.95 19.71 -10.50
C SER A 4 67.45 20.00 -10.44
N SER A 5 66.64 18.95 -10.28
CA SER A 5 65.33 19.13 -9.65
C SER A 5 65.63 19.79 -8.30
N LEU A 6 64.78 20.70 -7.80
CA LEU A 6 64.88 21.27 -6.46
C LEU A 6 63.72 20.76 -5.59
N CYS A 7 63.85 20.78 -4.26
CA CYS A 7 62.70 20.44 -3.42
C CYS A 7 61.62 21.49 -3.67
N SER A 8 60.41 21.06 -3.98
CA SER A 8 59.30 21.97 -4.32
C SER A 8 58.84 22.85 -3.16
N VAL A 9 59.28 22.55 -1.93
CA VAL A 9 58.94 23.30 -0.71
C VAL A 9 60.13 24.15 -0.25
N CYS A 10 61.29 23.54 0.03
CA CYS A 10 62.44 24.26 0.59
C CYS A 10 63.53 24.67 -0.42
N ASN A 11 63.38 24.29 -1.69
CA ASN A 11 64.29 24.59 -2.80
C ASN A 11 65.76 24.14 -2.61
N LYS A 12 66.01 23.15 -1.73
CA LYS A 12 67.36 22.63 -1.44
C LYS A 12 67.74 21.41 -2.31
N PRO A 13 69.02 21.28 -2.72
CA PRO A 13 69.56 20.03 -3.28
C PRO A 13 69.71 18.98 -2.17
N SER A 14 68.98 17.87 -2.25
CA SER A 14 69.03 16.77 -1.29
C SER A 14 68.55 15.47 -1.93
N ALA A 15 68.70 14.32 -1.26
CA ALA A 15 68.00 13.08 -1.67
C ALA A 15 66.48 13.33 -1.68
N ARG A 16 65.80 12.97 -2.79
CA ARG A 16 64.40 13.36 -3.03
C ARG A 16 63.51 12.20 -3.38
N SER A 17 62.27 12.30 -2.91
CA SER A 17 61.16 11.45 -3.28
C SER A 17 60.26 12.21 -4.27
N PHE A 18 59.74 11.51 -5.27
CA PHE A 18 58.78 12.06 -6.22
C PHE A 18 57.36 11.66 -5.80
N CYS A 19 56.47 12.63 -5.65
CA CYS A 19 55.05 12.37 -5.44
C CYS A 19 54.34 12.34 -6.80
N ILE A 20 53.76 11.19 -7.16
CA ILE A 20 53.02 11.03 -8.42
C ILE A 20 51.77 11.91 -8.42
N GLY A 21 51.03 11.96 -7.31
CA GLY A 21 49.78 12.72 -7.22
C GLY A 21 49.96 14.24 -7.31
N CYS A 22 51.15 14.76 -6.99
CA CYS A 22 51.46 16.18 -7.07
C CYS A 22 52.44 16.54 -8.19
N GLU A 23 52.97 15.54 -8.88
CA GLU A 23 54.01 15.65 -9.92
C GLU A 23 55.22 16.52 -9.48
N LYS A 24 55.63 16.37 -8.20
CA LYS A 24 56.64 17.22 -7.55
C LYS A 24 57.68 16.40 -6.81
N TYR A 25 58.91 16.94 -6.77
CA TYR A 25 60.00 16.38 -5.95
C TYR A 25 60.06 17.06 -4.59
N PHE A 26 60.27 16.27 -3.55
CA PHE A 26 60.36 16.70 -2.16
C PHE A 26 61.62 16.15 -1.51
N CYS A 27 62.22 16.90 -0.58
CA CYS A 27 63.21 16.31 0.32
C CYS A 27 62.51 15.37 1.30
N ARG A 28 63.24 14.43 1.91
CA ARG A 28 62.66 13.43 2.82
C ARG A 28 61.78 14.04 3.92
N LYS A 29 62.19 15.17 4.50
CA LYS A 29 61.44 15.86 5.55
C LYS A 29 60.10 16.40 5.01
N ASP A 30 60.16 17.18 3.94
CA ASP A 30 58.97 17.81 3.36
C ASP A 30 58.02 16.78 2.74
N PHE A 31 58.54 15.63 2.30
CA PHE A 31 57.73 14.50 1.83
C PHE A 31 56.92 13.86 2.98
N GLN A 32 57.54 13.65 4.15
CA GLN A 32 56.83 13.12 5.32
C GLN A 32 55.74 14.08 5.80
N GLU A 33 56.01 15.39 5.79
CA GLU A 33 55.01 16.40 6.13
C GLU A 33 53.85 16.41 5.11
N HIS A 34 54.16 16.26 3.83
CA HIS A 34 53.15 16.12 2.78
C HIS A 34 52.25 14.90 3.00
N GLU A 35 52.81 13.73 3.32
CA GLU A 35 52.04 12.51 3.62
C GLU A 35 51.16 12.66 4.86
N GLN A 36 51.66 13.32 5.91
CA GLN A 36 50.91 13.59 7.13
C GLN A 36 49.73 14.53 6.87
N ASN A 37 49.94 15.58 6.07
CA ASN A 37 48.89 16.52 5.69
C ASN A 37 47.80 15.80 4.89
N LEU A 38 48.16 14.98 3.90
CA LEU A 38 47.19 14.18 3.14
C LEU A 38 46.36 13.25 4.04
N SER A 39 47.02 12.57 4.97
CA SER A 39 46.36 11.67 5.92
C SER A 39 45.39 12.42 6.84
N SER A 40 45.79 13.61 7.30
CA SER A 40 44.94 14.46 8.15
C SER A 40 43.72 14.99 7.39
N THR A 41 43.92 15.47 6.16
CA THR A 41 42.85 15.93 5.28
C THR A 41 41.85 14.80 4.98
N PHE A 42 42.33 13.62 4.63
CA PHE A 42 41.46 12.46 4.39
C PHE A 42 40.62 12.11 5.62
N ALA A 43 41.22 12.04 6.80
CA ALA A 43 40.50 11.73 8.04
C ALA A 43 39.45 12.81 8.40
N LYS A 44 39.79 14.09 8.23
CA LYS A 44 38.88 15.19 8.61
C LYS A 44 37.78 15.44 7.60
N GLU A 45 38.14 15.55 6.33
CA GLU A 45 37.22 16.02 5.29
C GLU A 45 36.45 14.86 4.67
N ILE A 46 37.10 13.72 4.43
CA ILE A 46 36.45 12.60 3.74
C ILE A 46 35.74 11.69 4.74
N VAL A 47 36.46 11.19 5.74
CA VAL A 47 35.86 10.26 6.73
C VAL A 47 34.83 10.98 7.58
N GLY A 48 35.13 12.19 8.07
CA GLY A 48 34.18 13.00 8.83
C GLY A 48 32.87 13.28 8.07
N SER A 49 32.97 13.71 6.80
CA SER A 49 31.77 13.97 5.97
C SER A 49 31.00 12.68 5.67
N TYR A 50 31.70 11.57 5.44
CA TYR A 50 31.06 10.27 5.21
C TYR A 50 30.25 9.84 6.44
N ASP A 51 30.84 9.90 7.63
CA ASP A 51 30.17 9.50 8.87
C ASP A 51 28.94 10.37 9.15
N GLU A 52 29.06 11.69 8.93
CA GLU A 52 27.94 12.63 9.09
C GLU A 52 26.79 12.30 8.13
N LEU A 53 27.08 12.11 6.84
CA LEU A 53 26.07 11.79 5.83
C LEU A 53 25.44 10.42 6.07
N PHE A 54 26.24 9.43 6.48
CA PHE A 54 25.76 8.09 6.80
C PHE A 54 24.81 8.13 8.02
N ASP A 55 25.17 8.86 9.07
CA ASP A 55 24.33 9.04 10.25
C ASP A 55 23.06 9.82 9.94
N LEU A 56 23.11 10.86 9.10
CA LEU A 56 21.92 11.58 8.63
C LEU A 56 20.98 10.65 7.86
N THR A 57 21.52 9.82 6.98
CA THR A 57 20.74 8.84 6.20
C THR A 57 20.07 7.82 7.13
N LYS A 58 20.81 7.27 8.09
CA LYS A 58 20.28 6.35 9.11
C LYS A 58 19.24 7.00 10.04
N LYS A 59 19.37 8.30 10.33
CA LYS A 59 18.37 9.08 11.08
C LYS A 59 17.15 9.42 10.23
N SER A 60 17.28 9.57 8.91
CA SER A 60 16.16 9.83 8.00
C SER A 60 15.18 8.65 7.90
N GLU A 61 15.66 7.42 8.08
CA GLU A 61 14.78 6.24 8.28
C GLU A 61 13.91 6.37 9.54
N LYS A 62 14.36 7.15 10.54
CA LYS A 62 13.57 7.51 11.73
C LYS A 62 12.70 8.75 11.55
N SER A 63 12.81 9.53 10.46
CA SER A 63 11.81 10.57 10.11
C SER A 63 10.57 9.92 9.49
N ASN A 64 10.04 8.95 10.22
CA ASN A 64 8.93 8.07 9.92
C ASN A 64 7.62 8.78 10.27
N TYR A 65 7.39 9.97 9.71
CA TYR A 65 6.18 10.78 9.99
C TYR A 65 5.44 11.22 8.73
N LEU A 66 6.16 11.47 7.63
CA LEU A 66 5.55 11.72 6.31
C LEU A 66 4.92 10.44 5.73
N SER A 67 5.46 9.26 6.07
CA SER A 67 4.87 7.95 5.79
C SER A 67 3.59 7.70 6.60
N LEU A 68 3.59 8.03 7.91
CA LEU A 68 2.44 7.77 8.80
C LEU A 68 1.16 8.45 8.33
N ASN A 69 1.24 9.67 7.80
CA ASN A 69 0.06 10.40 7.32
C ASN A 69 -0.55 9.77 6.06
N VAL A 70 0.27 9.37 5.08
CA VAL A 70 -0.23 8.75 3.85
C VAL A 70 -0.81 7.37 4.13
N PHE A 71 -0.13 6.54 4.93
CA PHE A 71 -0.65 5.22 5.31
C PHE A 71 -1.94 5.33 6.15
N ALA A 72 -2.03 6.29 7.08
CA ALA A 72 -3.25 6.54 7.83
C ALA A 72 -4.42 6.96 6.91
N LYS A 73 -4.17 7.81 5.92
CA LYS A 73 -5.18 8.20 4.92
C LYS A 73 -5.62 7.01 4.06
N VAL A 74 -4.70 6.13 3.67
CA VAL A 74 -5.02 4.90 2.92
C VAL A 74 -5.87 3.97 3.77
N GLU A 75 -5.54 3.77 5.05
CA GLU A 75 -6.33 2.92 5.94
C GLU A 75 -7.72 3.53 6.20
N GLN A 76 -7.80 4.85 6.41
CA GLN A 76 -9.09 5.54 6.56
C GLN A 76 -9.96 5.40 5.30
N TRP A 77 -9.37 5.55 4.11
CA TRP A 77 -10.08 5.38 2.84
C TRP A 77 -10.60 3.95 2.68
N LYS A 78 -9.77 2.95 3.00
CA LYS A 78 -10.15 1.53 2.97
C LYS A 78 -11.32 1.26 3.91
N GLN A 79 -11.22 1.65 5.18
CA GLN A 79 -12.28 1.45 6.18
C GLN A 79 -13.58 2.14 5.77
N THR A 80 -13.50 3.39 5.29
CA THR A 80 -14.67 4.13 4.82
C THR A 80 -15.34 3.45 3.63
N THR A 81 -14.54 2.90 2.72
CA THR A 81 -15.06 2.23 1.52
C THR A 81 -15.71 0.90 1.88
N MET A 82 -15.07 0.08 2.73
CA MET A 82 -15.64 -1.18 3.21
C MET A 82 -16.98 -0.96 3.92
N ASN A 83 -17.04 0.02 4.84
CA ASN A 83 -18.27 0.35 5.55
C ASN A 83 -19.41 0.80 4.60
N LYS A 84 -19.10 1.48 3.49
CA LYS A 84 -20.11 1.86 2.50
C LYS A 84 -20.61 0.65 1.72
N VAL A 85 -19.70 -0.24 1.31
CA VAL A 85 -20.05 -1.47 0.59
C VAL A 85 -20.93 -2.37 1.46
N GLU A 86 -20.55 -2.55 2.74
CA GLU A 86 -21.31 -3.35 3.70
C GLU A 86 -22.73 -2.79 3.90
N LYS A 87 -22.87 -1.49 4.14
CA LYS A 87 -24.19 -0.84 4.28
C LYS A 87 -25.09 -1.02 3.06
N VAL A 88 -24.53 -0.89 1.86
CA VAL A 88 -25.31 -1.11 0.62
C VAL A 88 -25.69 -2.59 0.49
N ALA A 89 -24.77 -3.51 0.79
CA ALA A 89 -25.06 -4.94 0.73
C ALA A 89 -26.14 -5.36 1.74
N GLU A 90 -26.09 -4.85 2.97
CA GLU A 90 -27.13 -5.07 3.99
C GLU A 90 -28.48 -4.54 3.52
N LYS A 91 -28.52 -3.29 3.06
CA LYS A 91 -29.76 -2.69 2.54
C LYS A 91 -30.37 -3.52 1.40
N VAL A 92 -29.55 -3.96 0.44
CA VAL A 92 -30.03 -4.78 -0.69
C VAL A 92 -30.51 -6.15 -0.23
N ARG A 93 -29.88 -6.76 0.78
CA ARG A 93 -30.37 -8.01 1.37
C ARG A 93 -31.73 -7.82 2.03
N ASP A 94 -31.89 -6.76 2.81
CA ASP A 94 -33.15 -6.47 3.50
C ASP A 94 -34.28 -6.20 2.49
N GLU A 95 -34.00 -5.42 1.44
CA GLU A 95 -34.94 -5.17 0.35
C GLU A 95 -35.34 -6.47 -0.37
N LEU A 96 -34.37 -7.37 -0.63
CA LEU A 96 -34.65 -8.66 -1.27
C LEU A 96 -35.50 -9.57 -0.37
N ILE A 97 -35.20 -9.62 0.93
CA ILE A 97 -35.99 -10.40 1.90
C ILE A 97 -37.43 -9.89 1.91
N GLN A 98 -37.63 -8.58 1.99
CA GLN A 98 -38.97 -7.97 1.94
C GLN A 98 -39.70 -8.31 0.65
N LEU A 99 -39.05 -8.20 -0.51
CA LEU A 99 -39.66 -8.57 -1.80
C LEU A 99 -40.10 -10.05 -1.84
N ILE A 100 -39.28 -10.95 -1.29
CA ILE A 100 -39.61 -12.38 -1.21
C ILE A 100 -40.79 -12.61 -0.26
N GLU A 101 -40.81 -11.95 0.89
CA GLU A 101 -41.92 -12.05 1.85
C GLU A 101 -43.22 -11.51 1.26
N ASP A 102 -43.18 -10.37 0.57
CA ASP A 102 -44.33 -9.79 -0.11
C ASP A 102 -44.87 -10.70 -1.22
N GLN A 103 -43.98 -11.31 -2.01
CA GLN A 103 -44.37 -12.30 -3.02
C GLN A 103 -45.02 -13.54 -2.38
N LYS A 104 -44.46 -14.05 -1.28
CA LYS A 104 -45.06 -15.18 -0.55
C LYS A 104 -46.47 -14.84 -0.06
N ILE A 105 -46.65 -13.66 0.54
CA ILE A 105 -47.97 -13.20 1.00
C ILE A 105 -48.93 -13.08 -0.18
N THR A 106 -48.48 -12.56 -1.32
CA THR A 106 -49.30 -12.42 -2.53
C THR A 106 -49.76 -13.79 -3.04
N ILE A 107 -48.85 -14.75 -3.15
CA ILE A 107 -49.17 -16.12 -3.57
C ILE A 107 -50.16 -16.76 -2.59
N ILE A 108 -49.93 -16.65 -1.27
CA ILE A 108 -50.84 -17.19 -0.25
C ILE A 108 -52.26 -16.60 -0.41
N LYS A 109 -52.38 -15.29 -0.63
CA LYS A 109 -53.67 -14.63 -0.87
C LYS A 109 -54.37 -15.10 -2.14
N GLN A 110 -53.63 -15.49 -3.18
CA GLN A 110 -54.21 -16.09 -4.39
C GLN A 110 -54.73 -17.51 -4.14
N PHE A 111 -54.06 -18.28 -3.28
CA PHE A 111 -54.48 -19.65 -2.92
C PHE A 111 -55.65 -19.71 -1.92
N GLU A 112 -55.76 -18.75 -0.98
CA GLU A 112 -56.83 -18.71 0.04
C GLU A 112 -58.26 -18.90 -0.51
N PRO A 113 -58.72 -18.19 -1.55
CA PRO A 113 -60.08 -18.36 -2.07
C PRO A 113 -60.30 -19.74 -2.69
N ILE A 114 -59.30 -20.30 -3.38
CA ILE A 114 -59.35 -21.65 -3.94
C ILE A 114 -59.45 -22.68 -2.82
N ALA A 115 -58.65 -22.51 -1.75
CA ALA A 115 -58.69 -23.38 -0.59
C ALA A 115 -60.07 -23.38 0.08
N LYS A 116 -60.69 -22.20 0.25
CA LYS A 116 -62.06 -22.08 0.78
C LYS A 116 -63.09 -22.80 -0.10
N GLU A 117 -63.00 -22.62 -1.42
CA GLU A 117 -63.89 -23.25 -2.40
C GLU A 117 -63.77 -24.78 -2.36
N ILE A 118 -62.54 -25.31 -2.30
CA ILE A 118 -62.28 -26.75 -2.13
C ILE A 118 -62.94 -27.27 -0.84
N HIS A 119 -62.78 -26.57 0.28
CA HIS A 119 -63.36 -27.00 1.56
C HIS A 119 -64.89 -26.97 1.55
N SER A 120 -65.49 -25.97 0.90
CA SER A 120 -66.96 -25.91 0.72
C SER A 120 -67.46 -27.08 -0.12
N LEU A 121 -66.80 -27.38 -1.24
CA LEU A 121 -67.19 -28.47 -2.14
C LEU A 121 -67.01 -29.86 -1.52
N GLN A 122 -66.08 -30.04 -0.56
CA GLN A 122 -65.96 -31.28 0.20
C GLN A 122 -67.19 -31.58 1.07
N GLN A 123 -68.02 -30.58 1.37
CA GLN A 123 -69.25 -30.72 2.15
C GLN A 123 -70.51 -30.85 1.26
N GLU A 124 -70.34 -30.79 -0.06
CA GLU A 124 -71.41 -30.81 -1.07
C GLU A 124 -71.15 -31.92 -2.13
N ASN A 125 -72.11 -32.15 -3.03
CA ASN A 125 -71.91 -33.06 -4.15
C ASN A 125 -71.11 -32.35 -5.25
N VAL A 126 -69.85 -32.76 -5.42
CA VAL A 126 -68.94 -32.25 -6.47
C VAL A 126 -69.38 -32.73 -7.85
N ILE A 127 -69.45 -31.82 -8.82
CA ILE A 127 -69.72 -32.14 -10.24
C ILE A 127 -68.52 -31.77 -11.13
N GLU A 128 -68.49 -32.32 -12.35
CA GLU A 128 -67.36 -32.19 -13.30
C GLU A 128 -67.00 -30.73 -13.60
N THR A 129 -68.01 -29.85 -13.69
CA THR A 129 -67.79 -28.41 -13.92
C THR A 129 -67.06 -27.71 -12.79
N ASP A 130 -67.19 -28.19 -11.54
CA ASP A 130 -66.46 -27.65 -10.40
C ASP A 130 -64.97 -28.01 -10.46
N ILE A 131 -64.68 -29.25 -10.88
CA ILE A 131 -63.32 -29.75 -11.05
C ILE A 131 -62.60 -28.96 -12.15
N ASP A 132 -63.25 -28.77 -13.31
CA ASP A 132 -62.69 -28.00 -14.43
C ASP A 132 -62.44 -26.53 -14.06
N ARG A 133 -63.36 -25.92 -13.30
CA ARG A 133 -63.23 -24.53 -12.84
C ARG A 133 -62.07 -24.36 -11.86
N LEU A 134 -61.95 -25.24 -10.88
CA LEU A 134 -60.83 -25.22 -9.92
C LEU A 134 -59.50 -25.48 -10.61
N GLY A 135 -59.46 -26.41 -11.56
CA GLY A 135 -58.27 -26.69 -12.38
C GLY A 135 -57.81 -25.46 -13.17
N LYS A 136 -58.73 -24.69 -13.74
CA LYS A 136 -58.39 -23.41 -14.40
C LYS A 136 -57.83 -22.38 -13.42
N LYS A 137 -58.50 -22.17 -12.28
CA LYS A 137 -58.03 -21.21 -11.25
C LYS A 137 -56.64 -21.56 -10.73
N LEU A 138 -56.33 -22.84 -10.55
CA LEU A 138 -55.01 -23.31 -10.12
C LEU A 138 -53.92 -23.08 -11.19
N ASN A 139 -54.28 -23.20 -12.46
CA ASN A 139 -53.34 -22.96 -13.58
C ASN A 139 -53.10 -21.47 -13.89
N GLU A 140 -53.92 -20.58 -13.31
CA GLU A 140 -53.85 -19.12 -13.50
C GLU A 140 -53.06 -18.41 -12.38
N ILE A 141 -52.61 -19.14 -11.36
CA ILE A 141 -51.66 -18.67 -10.32
C ILE A 141 -50.23 -18.83 -10.83
#